data_AF-A0A7J9Q672-F1
#
_entry.id   AF-A0A7J9Q672-F1
#
_cell.length_a   1.000
_cell.length_b   1.000
_cell.length_c   1.000
_cell.angle_alpha   90.00
_cell.angle_beta   90.00
_cell.angle_gamma   90.00
#
_symmetry.space_group_name_H-M   'P 1'
#
loop_
_entity.id
_entity.type
_entity.pdbx_description
1 polymer ?
#
loop_
_entity_poly.entity_id
_entity_poly.type
_entity_poly.pdbx_seq_one_letter_code
_entity_poly.pdbx_strand_id
1 'polypeptide(L)'
;MTRIPGTENIEIKEKFEERYRALLGNDYKKFIEASLSFMRKSIRVNTLKITVDELKKRLEKEWKLTQIPWCKQGFFIEHKKGLRRDIGNLIEHSLGYFYVQEAASMIPAVVLNPKPDDIVLDMCSAPGSKTTQIAAMMQNKGVLVSNDSDYKRMAPLSF
;
A
#
# COMPACT_ATOMS: atom_id res chain seq x y z
N MET A 1 -8.77 16.25 5.62
CA MET A 1 -8.80 15.21 4.56
C MET A 1 -9.66 15.73 3.42
N THR A 2 -9.47 15.29 2.18
CA THR A 2 -10.35 15.68 1.07
C THR A 2 -11.53 14.71 1.02
N ARG A 3 -12.74 15.21 1.29
CA ARG A 3 -13.98 14.41 1.25
C ARG A 3 -14.25 13.93 -0.19
N ILE A 4 -14.79 12.71 -0.31
CA ILE A 4 -15.21 12.18 -1.60
C ILE A 4 -16.52 12.85 -2.02
N PRO A 5 -16.63 13.42 -3.23
CA PRO A 5 -17.87 14.02 -3.71
C PRO A 5 -19.05 13.04 -3.66
N GLY A 6 -20.23 13.51 -3.23
CA GLY A 6 -21.45 12.69 -3.17
C GLY A 6 -21.61 11.86 -1.89
N THR A 7 -20.63 11.87 -0.98
CA THR A 7 -20.73 11.17 0.31
C THR A 7 -21.66 11.85 1.32
N GLU A 8 -22.17 13.04 1.01
CA GLU A 8 -23.16 13.76 1.83
C GLU A 8 -24.48 12.98 1.96
N ASN A 9 -24.82 12.18 0.94
CA ASN A 9 -26.10 11.47 0.82
C ASN A 9 -26.01 9.99 1.25
N ILE A 10 -24.89 9.58 1.85
CA ILE A 10 -24.72 8.18 2.28
C ILE A 10 -25.46 7.96 3.59
N GLU A 11 -26.45 7.08 3.55
CA GLU A 11 -27.14 6.60 4.73
C GLU A 11 -26.32 5.45 5.37
N ILE A 12 -25.93 5.63 6.63
CA ILE A 12 -25.22 4.61 7.40
C ILE A 12 -26.26 3.68 8.02
N LYS A 13 -26.11 2.36 7.81
CA LYS A 13 -27.00 1.36 8.39
C LYS A 13 -26.92 1.39 9.92
N GLU A 14 -28.06 1.36 10.59
CA GLU A 14 -28.19 1.42 12.05
C GLU A 14 -27.27 0.42 12.78
N LYS A 15 -27.30 -0.86 12.39
CA LYS A 15 -26.42 -1.90 12.99
C LYS A 15 -24.92 -1.62 12.83
N PHE A 16 -24.51 -0.94 11.76
CA PHE A 16 -23.12 -0.53 11.58
C PHE A 16 -22.78 0.60 12.55
N GLU A 17 -23.65 1.60 12.63
CA GLU A 17 -23.48 2.74 13.53
C GLU A 17 -23.43 2.32 15.00
N GLU A 18 -24.37 1.49 15.47
CA GLU A 18 -24.39 0.96 16.84
C GLU A 18 -23.07 0.26 17.19
N ARG A 19 -22.61 -0.66 16.32
CA ARG A 19 -21.39 -1.43 16.53
C ARG A 19 -20.16 -0.52 16.61
N TYR A 20 -19.99 0.40 15.66
CA TYR A 20 -18.78 1.22 15.61
C TYR A 20 -18.80 2.36 16.62
N ARG A 21 -19.97 2.86 17.03
CA ARG A 21 -20.08 3.75 18.19
C ARG A 21 -19.67 3.05 19.48
N ALA A 22 -20.07 1.80 19.68
CA ALA A 22 -19.66 1.02 20.85
C ALA A 22 -18.14 0.76 20.87
N LEU A 23 -17.52 0.49 19.71
CA LEU A 23 -16.08 0.24 19.61
C LEU A 23 -15.20 1.49 19.74
N LEU A 24 -15.64 2.62 19.17
CA LEU A 24 -14.80 3.81 18.99
C LEU A 24 -15.18 4.97 19.91
N GLY A 25 -16.36 4.94 20.53
CA GLY A 25 -16.86 6.01 21.40
C GLY A 25 -16.74 7.39 20.74
N ASN A 26 -15.94 8.26 21.34
CA ASN A 26 -15.72 9.64 20.87
C ASN A 26 -15.04 9.73 19.50
N ASP A 27 -14.30 8.70 19.07
CA ASP A 27 -13.59 8.69 17.80
C ASP A 27 -14.46 8.23 16.62
N TYR A 28 -15.71 7.80 16.86
CA TYR A 28 -16.64 7.38 15.81
C TYR A 28 -16.81 8.45 14.71
N LYS A 29 -16.95 9.73 15.10
CA LYS A 29 -17.11 10.84 14.13
C LYS A 29 -15.89 10.96 13.21
N LYS A 30 -14.69 10.85 13.77
CA LYS A 30 -13.43 10.91 12.99
C LYS A 30 -13.30 9.71 12.07
N PHE A 31 -13.72 8.52 12.52
CA PHE A 31 -13.73 7.31 11.70
C PHE A 31 -14.63 7.45 10.48
N ILE A 32 -15.85 7.99 10.65
CA ILE A 32 -16.75 8.25 9.51
C ILE A 32 -16.16 9.31 8.57
N GLU A 33 -15.65 10.42 9.11
CA GLU A 33 -15.00 11.46 8.29
C GLU A 33 -13.84 10.90 7.46
N ALA A 34 -13.00 10.05 8.06
CA ALA A 34 -11.90 9.39 7.37
C ALA A 34 -12.39 8.37 6.33
N SER A 35 -13.43 7.60 6.65
CA SER A 35 -14.00 6.58 5.75
C SER A 35 -14.66 7.20 4.51
N LEU A 36 -15.15 8.43 4.63
CA LEU A 36 -15.76 9.20 3.54
C LEU A 36 -14.77 10.15 2.84
N SER A 37 -13.48 10.02 3.17
CA SER A 37 -12.41 10.82 2.58
C SER A 37 -11.53 9.99 1.66
N PHE A 38 -10.89 10.66 0.71
CA PHE A 38 -9.91 9.99 -0.11
C PHE A 38 -8.67 9.60 0.68
N MET A 39 -8.19 8.38 0.46
CA MET A 39 -6.93 7.91 1.02
C MET A 39 -5.75 8.67 0.42
N ARG A 40 -4.72 8.88 1.25
CA ARG A 40 -3.40 9.32 0.75
C ARG A 40 -2.80 8.20 -0.09
N LYS A 41 -2.33 8.55 -1.29
CA LYS A 41 -1.60 7.61 -2.13
C LYS A 41 -0.23 7.31 -1.53
N SER A 42 0.16 6.04 -1.59
CA SER A 42 1.46 5.58 -1.14
C SER A 42 2.07 4.59 -2.12
N ILE A 43 3.40 4.56 -2.14
CA ILE A 43 4.20 3.65 -2.94
C ILE A 43 5.24 2.98 -2.06
N ARG A 44 5.68 1.79 -2.47
CA ARG A 44 6.81 1.08 -1.88
C ARG A 44 7.89 0.85 -2.93
N VAL A 45 9.13 1.24 -2.63
CA VAL A 45 10.28 0.98 -3.49
C VAL A 45 10.52 -0.52 -3.62
N ASN A 46 10.83 -0.97 -4.83
CA ASN A 46 11.31 -2.32 -5.09
C ASN A 46 12.84 -2.36 -5.01
N THR A 47 13.35 -2.68 -3.82
CA THR A 47 14.80 -2.70 -3.55
C THR A 47 15.57 -3.79 -4.30
N LEU A 48 14.88 -4.73 -4.97
CA LEU A 48 15.52 -5.68 -5.87
C LEU A 48 15.90 -5.07 -7.22
N LYS A 49 15.29 -3.94 -7.60
CA LYS A 49 15.51 -3.28 -8.90
C LYS A 49 16.17 -1.91 -8.81
N ILE A 50 15.93 -1.17 -7.73
CA ILE A 50 16.42 0.20 -7.58
C ILE A 50 16.67 0.55 -6.11
N THR A 51 17.59 1.48 -5.86
CA THR A 51 17.77 2.05 -4.52
C THR A 51 16.70 3.09 -4.20
N VAL A 52 16.44 3.32 -2.91
CA VAL A 52 15.50 4.37 -2.45
C VAL A 52 15.92 5.75 -2.96
N ASP A 53 17.21 6.08 -2.87
CA ASP A 53 17.73 7.39 -3.25
C ASP A 53 17.62 7.64 -4.76
N GLU A 54 17.87 6.60 -5.58
CA GLU A 54 17.74 6.73 -7.03
C GLU A 54 16.27 6.91 -7.44
N LEU A 55 15.34 6.16 -6.85
CA LEU A 55 13.92 6.37 -7.13
C LEU A 55 13.47 7.77 -6.72
N LYS A 56 13.91 8.24 -5.55
CA LYS A 56 13.61 9.60 -5.09
C LYS A 56 14.10 10.64 -6.11
N LYS A 57 15.35 10.57 -6.55
CA LYS A 57 15.90 11.49 -7.57
C LYS A 57 15.09 11.53 -8.86
N ARG A 58 14.55 10.38 -9.30
CA ARG A 58 13.71 10.29 -10.50
C ARG A 58 12.36 10.97 -10.30
N LEU A 59 11.68 10.69 -9.19
CA LEU A 59 10.31 11.15 -8.94
C LEU A 59 10.23 12.57 -8.38
N GLU A 60 11.22 13.02 -7.61
CA GLU A 60 11.22 14.30 -6.91
C GLU A 60 11.19 15.53 -7.83
N LYS A 61 11.31 15.35 -9.15
CA LYS A 61 11.07 16.43 -10.12
C LYS A 61 9.62 16.92 -10.06
N GLU A 62 8.66 16.01 -10.18
CA GLU A 62 7.22 16.31 -10.27
C GLU A 62 6.43 15.92 -9.01
N TRP A 63 7.00 15.05 -8.18
CA TRP A 63 6.33 14.48 -7.01
C TRP A 63 7.01 14.90 -5.72
N LYS A 64 6.23 15.00 -4.65
CA LYS A 64 6.69 15.13 -3.28
C LYS A 64 6.55 13.77 -2.61
N LEU A 65 7.67 13.24 -2.11
CA LEU A 65 7.72 11.99 -1.38
C LEU A 65 7.90 12.27 0.12
N THR A 66 6.99 11.75 0.94
CA THR A 66 7.09 11.84 2.40
C THR A 66 7.23 10.43 2.95
N GLN A 67 8.29 10.16 3.70
CA GLN A 67 8.57 8.81 4.20
C GLN A 67 7.44 8.31 5.13
N ILE A 68 7.08 7.03 4.99
CA ILE A 68 6.15 6.36 5.89
C ILE A 68 6.93 5.96 7.16
N PRO A 69 6.50 6.37 8.37
CA PRO A 69 7.29 6.18 9.60
C PRO A 69 7.67 4.73 9.90
N TRP A 70 6.81 3.77 9.54
CA TRP A 70 7.00 2.35 9.82
C TRP A 70 7.60 1.55 8.65
N CYS A 71 7.89 2.18 7.50
CA CYS A 71 8.45 1.47 6.34
C CYS A 71 9.48 2.33 5.65
N LYS A 72 10.77 1.97 5.78
CA LYS A 72 11.89 2.74 5.21
C LYS A 72 11.80 2.88 3.69
N GLN A 73 11.28 1.86 3.02
CA GLN A 73 11.05 1.79 1.58
C GLN A 73 9.67 2.34 1.17
N GLY A 74 8.84 2.76 2.11
CA GLY A 74 7.49 3.26 1.88
C GLY A 74 7.43 4.79 1.88
N PHE A 75 6.70 5.36 0.93
CA PHE A 75 6.50 6.80 0.82
C PHE A 75 5.04 7.14 0.52
N PHE A 76 4.51 8.14 1.21
CA PHE A 76 3.35 8.88 0.73
C PHE A 76 3.78 9.74 -0.46
N ILE A 77 2.97 9.75 -1.52
CA ILE A 77 3.28 10.42 -2.78
C ILE A 77 2.20 11.43 -3.15
N GLU A 78 2.62 12.67 -3.40
CA GLU A 78 1.74 13.78 -3.73
C GLU A 78 2.32 14.52 -4.94
N HIS A 79 1.49 14.87 -5.93
CA HIS A 79 1.96 15.63 -7.08
C HIS A 79 2.19 17.09 -6.67
N LYS A 80 3.33 17.69 -7.04
CA LYS A 80 3.69 19.06 -6.59
C LYS A 80 2.68 20.14 -7.01
N LYS A 81 2.01 19.95 -8.16
CA LYS A 81 0.98 20.88 -8.64
C LYS A 81 -0.41 20.66 -8.01
N GLY A 82 -0.54 19.78 -7.02
CA GLY A 82 -1.82 19.45 -6.37
C GLY A 82 -2.82 18.67 -7.24
N LEU A 83 -2.54 18.49 -8.54
CA LEU A 83 -3.36 17.71 -9.45
C LEU A 83 -3.29 16.21 -9.13
N ARG A 84 -4.45 15.55 -9.11
CA ARG A 84 -4.49 14.08 -9.09
C ARG A 84 -3.97 13.55 -10.42
N ARG A 85 -2.76 13.01 -10.40
CA ARG A 85 -2.22 12.21 -11.50
C ARG A 85 -2.21 10.73 -11.13
N ASP A 86 -2.34 9.90 -12.15
CA ASP A 86 -2.22 8.47 -11.99
C ASP A 86 -0.74 8.09 -11.88
N ILE A 87 -0.35 7.62 -10.71
CA ILE A 87 1.02 7.16 -10.44
C ILE A 87 1.30 5.81 -11.11
N GLY A 88 0.26 5.06 -11.48
CA GLY A 88 0.39 3.78 -12.18
C GLY A 88 0.88 3.93 -13.63
N ASN A 89 0.73 5.12 -14.22
CA ASN A 89 1.17 5.40 -15.60
C ASN A 89 2.61 5.92 -15.69
N LEU A 90 3.32 6.03 -14.56
CA LEU A 90 4.72 6.44 -14.55
C LEU A 90 5.61 5.34 -15.13
N ILE A 91 6.63 5.73 -15.89
CA ILE A 91 7.60 4.78 -16.46
C ILE A 91 8.29 3.96 -15.36
N GLU A 92 8.56 4.56 -14.21
CA GLU A 92 9.14 3.89 -13.04
C GLU A 92 8.20 2.79 -12.48
N HIS A 93 6.88 2.97 -12.58
CA HIS A 93 5.92 1.93 -12.22
C HIS A 93 5.99 0.77 -13.23
N SER A 94 5.98 1.07 -14.53
CA SER A 94 6.09 0.06 -15.60
C SER A 94 7.41 -0.72 -15.56
N LEU A 95 8.51 -0.09 -15.12
CA LEU A 95 9.80 -0.75 -14.90
C LEU A 95 9.81 -1.62 -13.63
N GLY A 96 8.78 -1.51 -12.79
CA GLY A 96 8.65 -2.21 -11.51
C GLY A 96 9.58 -1.67 -10.43
N TYR A 97 9.99 -0.41 -10.53
CA TYR A 97 10.86 0.25 -9.53
C TYR A 97 10.13 0.56 -8.22
N PHE A 98 8.81 0.65 -8.26
CA PHE A 98 7.97 0.72 -7.08
C PHE A 98 6.64 0.01 -7.30
N TYR A 99 5.96 -0.30 -6.20
CA TYR A 99 4.59 -0.79 -6.19
C TYR A 99 3.66 0.27 -5.61
N VAL A 100 2.50 0.47 -6.21
CA VAL A 100 1.40 1.20 -5.55
C VAL A 100 0.83 0.31 -4.47
N GLN A 101 0.99 0.71 -3.21
CA GLN A 101 0.61 -0.10 -2.05
C GLN A 101 0.19 0.82 -0.92
N GLU A 102 -0.94 0.54 -0.27
CA GLU A 102 -1.39 1.27 0.91
C GLU A 102 -0.38 1.18 2.06
N ALA A 103 -0.17 2.28 2.77
CA ALA A 103 0.76 2.35 3.88
C ALA A 103 0.47 1.31 4.98
N ALA A 104 -0.81 1.05 5.28
CA ALA A 104 -1.22 0.03 6.23
C ALA A 104 -0.89 -1.39 5.74
N SER A 105 -1.02 -1.65 4.43
CA SER A 105 -0.67 -2.93 3.83
C SER A 105 0.83 -3.26 3.88
N MET A 106 1.69 -2.30 4.23
CA MET A 106 3.13 -2.54 4.41
C MET A 106 3.49 -3.09 5.79
N ILE A 107 2.62 -2.90 6.79
CA ILE A 107 2.87 -3.25 8.20
C ILE A 107 3.10 -4.76 8.38
N PRO A 108 2.27 -5.67 7.84
CA PRO A 108 2.42 -7.10 8.13
C PRO A 108 3.80 -7.65 7.76
N ALA A 109 4.34 -7.29 6.58
CA ALA A 109 5.67 -7.75 6.17
C ALA A 109 6.80 -7.12 7.00
N VAL A 110 6.65 -5.85 7.42
CA VAL A 110 7.60 -5.19 8.34
C VAL A 110 7.63 -5.91 9.69
N VAL A 111 6.46 -6.23 10.24
CA VAL A 111 6.34 -6.93 11.53
C VAL A 111 6.84 -8.38 11.43
N LEU A 112 6.53 -9.08 10.33
CA LEU A 112 7.02 -10.42 10.07
C LEU A 112 8.56 -10.46 9.98
N ASN A 113 9.17 -9.40 9.44
CA ASN A 113 10.61 -9.20 9.36
C ASN A 113 11.40 -10.38 8.74
N PRO A 114 10.96 -10.92 7.58
CA PRO A 114 11.59 -12.08 6.96
C PRO A 114 13.03 -11.78 6.55
N LYS A 115 13.90 -12.78 6.68
CA LYS A 115 15.33 -12.71 6.40
C LYS A 115 15.68 -13.46 5.12
N PRO A 116 16.80 -13.10 4.47
CA PRO A 116 17.38 -13.97 3.45
C PRO A 116 17.50 -15.41 3.96
N ASP A 117 17.22 -16.37 3.08
CA ASP A 117 17.30 -17.81 3.33
C ASP A 117 16.16 -18.40 4.21
N ASP A 118 15.22 -17.58 4.70
CA ASP A 118 13.99 -18.07 5.35
C ASP A 118 13.09 -18.84 4.38
N ILE A 119 12.21 -19.67 4.94
CA ILE A 119 11.08 -20.30 4.23
C ILE A 119 9.80 -19.62 4.72
N VAL A 120 9.11 -18.91 3.83
CA VAL A 120 7.92 -18.11 4.15
C VAL A 120 6.73 -18.58 3.33
N LEU A 121 5.56 -18.67 3.97
CA LEU A 121 4.27 -18.94 3.33
C LEU A 121 3.36 -17.70 3.43
N ASP A 122 2.98 -17.15 2.28
CA ASP A 122 1.95 -16.12 2.15
C ASP A 122 0.63 -16.78 1.71
N MET A 123 -0.30 -16.95 2.65
CA MET A 123 -1.56 -17.69 2.44
C MET A 123 -2.63 -16.90 1.65
N CYS A 124 -2.49 -15.58 1.55
CA CYS A 124 -3.46 -14.68 0.91
C CYS A 124 -2.72 -13.68 0.02
N SER A 125 -1.97 -14.20 -0.94
CA SER A 125 -0.94 -13.45 -1.64
C SER A 125 -1.50 -12.48 -2.68
N ALA A 126 -2.65 -12.76 -3.29
CA ALA A 126 -3.15 -11.94 -4.39
C ALA A 126 -3.64 -10.55 -3.95
N PRO A 127 -3.33 -9.48 -4.71
CA PRO A 127 -2.68 -9.47 -6.03
C PRO A 127 -1.13 -9.43 -5.99
N GLY A 128 -0.50 -9.55 -4.82
CA GLY A 128 0.96 -9.78 -4.73
C GLY A 128 1.79 -8.67 -4.06
N SER A 129 1.18 -7.57 -3.63
CA SER A 129 1.96 -6.44 -3.09
C SER A 129 2.71 -6.81 -1.80
N LYS A 130 2.13 -7.60 -0.90
CA LYS A 130 2.80 -8.09 0.32
C LYS A 130 3.83 -9.17 0.02
N THR A 131 3.49 -10.10 -0.86
CA THR A 131 4.40 -11.16 -1.33
C THR A 131 5.69 -10.57 -1.93
N THR A 132 5.56 -9.57 -2.81
CA THR A 132 6.73 -8.87 -3.38
C THR A 132 7.49 -8.05 -2.34
N GLN A 133 6.83 -7.59 -1.27
CA GLN A 133 7.51 -6.94 -0.14
C GLN A 133 8.40 -7.93 0.60
N ILE A 134 7.85 -9.11 0.89
CA ILE A 134 8.56 -10.20 1.56
C ILE A 134 9.76 -10.63 0.72
N ALA A 135 9.57 -10.86 -0.58
CA ALA A 135 10.66 -11.21 -1.50
C ALA A 135 11.78 -10.14 -1.50
N ALA A 136 11.42 -8.86 -1.49
CA ALA A 136 12.40 -7.77 -1.43
C ALA A 136 13.17 -7.73 -0.10
N MET A 137 12.50 -8.00 1.03
CA MET A 137 13.13 -8.09 2.36
C MET A 137 14.05 -9.31 2.49
N MET A 138 13.68 -10.42 1.88
CA MET A 138 14.47 -11.65 1.77
C MET A 138 15.62 -11.53 0.75
N GLN A 139 15.76 -10.39 0.07
CA GLN A 139 16.76 -10.15 -0.98
C GLN A 139 16.72 -11.18 -2.11
N ASN A 140 15.52 -11.69 -2.41
CA ASN A 140 15.29 -12.75 -3.39
C ASN A 140 16.09 -14.04 -3.11
N LYS A 141 16.31 -14.37 -1.83
CA LYS A 141 16.95 -15.60 -1.35
C LYS A 141 16.00 -16.39 -0.44
N GLY A 142 16.23 -17.69 -0.27
CA GLY A 142 15.34 -18.59 0.48
C GLY A 142 14.14 -19.05 -0.35
N VAL A 143 13.03 -19.36 0.32
CA VAL A 143 11.81 -19.88 -0.32
C VAL A 143 10.61 -19.03 0.10
N LEU A 144 9.85 -18.54 -0.87
CA LEU A 144 8.58 -17.85 -0.64
C LEU A 144 7.46 -18.57 -1.39
N VAL A 145 6.58 -19.23 -0.64
CA VAL A 145 5.38 -19.86 -1.18
C VAL A 145 4.25 -18.83 -1.19
N SER A 146 3.68 -18.59 -2.37
CA SER A 146 2.59 -17.65 -2.60
C SER A 146 1.32 -18.42 -2.90
N ASN A 147 0.29 -18.26 -2.08
CA ASN A 147 -0.99 -18.96 -2.20
C ASN A 147 -2.16 -17.98 -2.12
N ASP A 148 -3.19 -18.19 -2.93
CA ASP A 148 -4.49 -17.53 -2.81
C ASP A 148 -5.57 -18.51 -3.26
N SER A 149 -6.75 -18.47 -2.64
CA SER A 149 -7.85 -19.38 -2.97
C SER A 149 -8.46 -19.11 -4.34
N ASP A 150 -8.31 -17.89 -4.88
CA ASP A 150 -8.86 -17.51 -6.19
C ASP A 150 -7.76 -17.45 -7.24
N TYR A 151 -7.76 -18.45 -8.13
CA TYR A 151 -6.83 -18.54 -9.26
C TYR A 151 -6.82 -17.29 -10.14
N LYS A 152 -7.97 -16.65 -10.38
CA LYS A 152 -8.04 -15.45 -11.26
C LYS A 152 -7.28 -14.28 -10.66
N ARG A 153 -7.22 -14.20 -9.33
CA ARG A 153 -6.51 -13.13 -8.61
C ARG A 153 -5.01 -13.38 -8.56
N MET A 154 -4.55 -14.60 -8.83
CA MET A 154 -3.13 -14.96 -8.92
C MET A 154 -2.46 -14.55 -10.22
N ALA A 155 -3.21 -14.16 -11.27
CA ALA A 155 -2.64 -13.78 -12.56
C ALA A 155 -1.55 -12.68 -12.50
N PRO A 156 -1.62 -11.66 -11.62
CA PRO A 156 -0.53 -10.68 -11.48
C PRO A 156 0.76 -11.24 -10.82
N LEU A 157 0.68 -12.42 -10.20
CA LEU A 157 1.78 -13.13 -9.56
C LEU A 157 2.34 -14.26 -10.42
N SER A 158 1.62 -14.69 -11.46
CA SER A 158 2.13 -15.65 -12.44
C SER A 158 3.13 -14.99 -13.39
N PHE A 159 4.22 -15.68 -13.65
CA PHE A 159 5.31 -15.27 -14.54
C PHE A 159 4.92 -15.36 -16.01
#